data_AF-A0A6B3GI93-F1
#
_entry.id   AF-A0A6B3GI93-F1
#
_cell.length_a   1.000
_cell.length_b   1.000
_cell.length_c   1.000
_cell.angle_alpha   90.00
_cell.angle_beta   90.00
_cell.angle_gamma   90.00
#
_symmetry.space_group_name_H-M   'P 1'
#
loop_
_entity.id
_entity.type
_entity.pdbx_description
1 polymer ?
#
loop_
_entity_poly.entity_id
_entity_poly.type
_entity_poly.pdbx_seq_one_letter_code
_entity_poly.pdbx_strand_id
1 'polypeptide(L)'
;MTSTLIWIAVALLAIGVYLSWTAGRLDRLHARIDAARAALDAQLLRRASVAQELATAGVLDPAASIVLYEAAHAARQADEEAREVAESELSQALRAVFGDASQVDAVRAAPGGTEA
;
A
#
# COMPACT_ATOMS: atom_id res chain seq x y z
N MET A 1 26.81 -15.02 51.55
CA MET A 1 25.57 -14.27 51.27
C MET A 1 25.82 -12.99 50.46
N THR A 2 26.87 -12.22 50.74
CA THR A 2 27.23 -11.04 49.93
C THR A 2 27.65 -11.40 48.50
N SER A 3 28.54 -12.40 48.32
CA SER A 3 28.96 -12.88 47.00
C SER A 3 27.79 -13.36 46.14
N THR A 4 26.83 -14.09 46.72
CA THR A 4 25.62 -14.55 46.02
C THR A 4 24.73 -13.36 45.60
N LEU A 5 24.58 -12.33 46.45
CA LEU A 5 23.83 -11.12 46.09
C LEU A 5 24.49 -10.34 44.96
N ILE A 6 25.82 -10.26 44.95
CA ILE A 6 26.58 -9.62 43.87
C ILE A 6 26.34 -10.34 42.55
N TRP A 7 26.41 -11.67 42.52
CA TRP A 7 26.14 -12.44 41.29
C TRP A 7 24.70 -12.28 40.80
N ILE A 8 23.72 -12.23 41.70
CA ILE A 8 22.33 -11.96 41.34
C ILE A 8 22.21 -10.56 40.71
N ALA A 9 22.81 -9.53 41.32
CA ALA A 9 22.77 -8.17 40.77
C ALA A 9 23.43 -8.09 39.38
N VAL A 10 24.56 -8.76 39.20
CA VAL A 10 25.24 -8.85 37.89
C VAL A 10 24.36 -9.56 36.86
N ALA A 11 23.73 -10.68 37.22
CA ALA A 11 22.84 -11.41 36.33
C ALA A 11 21.64 -10.55 35.92
N LEU A 12 21.02 -9.84 36.86
CA LEU A 12 19.92 -8.91 36.58
C LEU A 12 20.34 -7.77 35.66
N LEU A 13 21.53 -7.19 35.89
CA LEU A 13 22.08 -6.15 35.02
C LEU A 13 22.33 -6.67 33.60
N ALA A 14 22.91 -7.86 33.47
CA ALA A 14 23.16 -8.50 32.18
C ALA A 14 21.86 -8.76 31.41
N ILE A 15 20.83 -9.26 32.10
CA ILE A 15 19.49 -9.46 31.52
C ILE A 15 18.89 -8.11 31.09
N GLY A 16 19.00 -7.08 31.93
CA GLY A 16 18.52 -5.73 31.61
C GLY A 16 19.16 -5.19 30.32
N VAL A 17 20.50 -5.27 30.22
CA VAL A 17 21.24 -4.85 29.02
C VAL A 17 20.83 -5.66 27.79
N TYR A 18 20.69 -6.99 27.93
CA TYR A 18 20.26 -7.85 26.83
C TYR A 18 18.86 -7.51 26.32
N LEU A 19 17.91 -7.28 27.22
CA LEU A 19 16.54 -6.88 26.87
C LEU A 19 16.51 -5.49 26.24
N SER A 20 17.27 -4.52 26.76
CA SER A 20 17.38 -3.19 26.15
C SER A 20 17.94 -3.26 24.73
N TRP A 21 18.97 -4.07 24.49
CA TRP A 21 19.50 -4.28 23.15
C TRP A 21 18.49 -4.95 22.21
N THR A 22 17.77 -5.96 22.71
CA THR A 22 16.74 -6.68 21.96
C THR A 22 15.57 -5.76 21.60
N ALA A 23 15.12 -4.92 22.55
CA ALA A 23 14.07 -3.92 22.32
C ALA A 23 14.50 -2.92 21.25
N GLY A 24 15.71 -2.36 21.35
CA GLY A 24 16.22 -1.42 20.34
C GLY A 24 16.41 -2.03 18.94
N ARG A 25 16.52 -3.37 18.82
CA ARG A 25 16.50 -4.06 17.53
C ARG A 25 15.07 -4.23 17.01
N LEU A 26 14.14 -4.58 17.89
CA LEU A 26 12.72 -4.74 17.55
C LEU A 26 12.10 -3.40 17.12
N ASP A 27 12.40 -2.31 17.80
CA ASP A 27 11.91 -0.97 17.47
C ASP A 27 12.33 -0.54 16.06
N ARG A 28 13.57 -0.85 15.68
CA ARG A 28 14.06 -0.58 14.32
C ARG A 28 13.33 -1.40 13.26
N LEU A 29 12.93 -2.63 13.59
CA LEU A 29 12.16 -3.47 12.68
C LEU A 29 10.73 -2.94 12.54
N HIS A 30 10.08 -2.57 13.65
CA HIS A 30 8.74 -1.96 13.63
C HIS A 30 8.74 -0.67 12.82
N ALA A 31 9.68 0.24 13.05
CA ALA A 31 9.78 1.48 12.29
C ALA A 31 9.93 1.26 10.78
N ARG A 32 10.66 0.20 10.37
CA ARG A 32 10.78 -0.16 8.95
C ARG A 32 9.49 -0.72 8.38
N ILE A 33 8.77 -1.55 9.14
CA ILE A 33 7.49 -2.11 8.71
C ILE A 33 6.45 -0.99 8.57
N ASP A 34 6.38 -0.07 9.51
CA ASP A 34 5.44 1.05 9.47
C ASP A 34 5.73 1.98 8.29
N ALA A 35 7.01 2.28 8.04
CA ALA A 35 7.42 3.03 6.86
C ALA A 35 7.08 2.32 5.54
N ALA A 36 7.28 1.00 5.47
CA ALA A 36 6.95 0.21 4.28
C ALA A 36 5.44 0.17 4.03
N ARG A 37 4.62 0.02 5.08
CA ARG A 37 3.16 0.07 5.01
C ARG A 37 2.67 1.43 4.53
N ALA A 38 3.16 2.52 5.14
CA ALA A 38 2.80 3.88 4.72
C ALA A 38 3.17 4.16 3.25
N ALA A 39 4.33 3.68 2.80
CA ALA A 39 4.74 3.82 1.40
C ALA A 39 3.85 3.02 0.44
N LEU A 40 3.47 1.79 0.81
CA LEU A 40 2.54 0.96 0.05
C LEU A 40 1.17 1.63 -0.06
N ASP A 41 0.62 2.11 1.06
CA ASP A 41 -0.69 2.76 1.13
C ASP A 41 -0.72 4.01 0.23
N ALA A 42 0.34 4.82 0.26
CA ALA A 42 0.46 5.99 -0.60
C ALA A 42 0.46 5.63 -2.09
N GLN A 43 1.08 4.51 -2.47
CA GLN A 43 1.08 4.05 -3.87
C GLN A 43 -0.27 3.48 -4.30
N LEU A 44 -0.96 2.73 -3.43
CA LEU A 44 -2.29 2.20 -3.71
C LEU A 44 -3.31 3.33 -3.89
N LEU A 45 -3.30 4.33 -3.00
CA LEU A 45 -4.14 5.52 -3.12
C LEU A 45 -3.88 6.30 -4.41
N ARG A 46 -2.60 6.50 -4.78
CA ARG A 46 -2.22 7.17 -6.03
C ARG A 46 -2.67 6.37 -7.25
N ARG A 47 -2.52 5.04 -7.22
CA ARG A 47 -2.95 4.17 -8.31
C ARG A 47 -4.47 4.26 -8.51
N ALA A 48 -5.23 4.18 -7.42
CA ALA A 48 -6.68 4.25 -7.49
C ALA A 48 -7.17 5.66 -7.89
N SER A 49 -6.48 6.74 -7.49
CA SER A 49 -6.81 8.09 -7.96
C SER A 49 -6.60 8.24 -9.46
N VAL A 50 -5.44 7.79 -9.98
CA VAL A 50 -5.13 7.84 -11.42
C VAL A 50 -6.11 6.97 -12.22
N ALA A 51 -6.49 5.80 -11.72
CA ALA A 51 -7.49 4.95 -12.38
C ALA A 51 -8.88 5.62 -12.41
N GLN A 52 -9.28 6.30 -11.33
CA GLN A 52 -10.53 7.04 -11.26
C GLN A 52 -10.51 8.24 -12.23
N GLU A 53 -9.42 9.00 -12.27
CA GLU A 53 -9.23 10.10 -13.22
C GLU A 53 -9.31 9.62 -14.66
N LEU A 54 -8.62 8.53 -14.99
CA LEU A 54 -8.64 7.91 -16.31
C LEU A 54 -10.05 7.47 -16.72
N ALA A 55 -10.81 6.88 -15.79
CA ALA A 55 -12.20 6.51 -16.03
C ALA A 55 -13.10 7.73 -16.30
N THR A 56 -12.78 8.90 -15.74
CA THR A 56 -13.53 10.15 -15.97
C THR A 56 -13.00 10.99 -17.13
N ALA A 57 -11.87 10.61 -17.75
CA ALA A 57 -11.22 11.39 -18.80
C ALA A 57 -11.97 11.39 -20.15
N GLY A 58 -12.98 10.53 -20.31
CA GLY A 58 -13.76 10.41 -21.55
C GLY A 58 -13.00 9.76 -22.71
N VAL A 59 -11.90 9.06 -22.42
CA VAL A 59 -11.02 8.42 -23.41
C VAL A 59 -11.42 6.97 -23.68
N LEU A 60 -11.89 6.27 -22.65
CA LEU A 60 -12.34 4.89 -22.75
C LEU A 60 -13.78 4.83 -23.26
N ASP A 61 -14.21 3.66 -23.73
CA ASP A 61 -15.63 3.47 -24.01
C ASP A 61 -16.49 3.63 -22.74
N PRO A 62 -17.79 3.93 -22.86
CA PRO A 62 -18.64 4.19 -21.70
C PRO A 62 -18.76 3.02 -20.72
N ALA A 63 -18.76 1.77 -21.20
CA ALA A 63 -18.87 0.61 -20.32
C ALA A 63 -17.56 0.38 -19.56
N ALA A 64 -16.42 0.45 -20.24
CA ALA A 64 -15.10 0.37 -19.60
C ALA A 64 -14.89 1.49 -18.57
N SER A 65 -15.33 2.71 -18.89
CA SER A 65 -15.25 3.86 -17.99
C SER A 65 -16.03 3.63 -16.70
N ILE A 66 -17.26 3.11 -16.78
CA ILE A 66 -18.08 2.84 -15.59
C ILE A 66 -17.43 1.76 -14.72
N VAL A 67 -17.05 0.63 -15.33
CA VAL A 67 -16.44 -0.50 -14.60
C VAL A 67 -15.15 -0.07 -13.91
N LEU A 68 -14.29 0.69 -14.60
CA LEU A 68 -13.04 1.17 -14.02
C LEU A 68 -13.28 2.20 -12.92
N TYR A 69 -14.24 3.11 -13.11
CA TYR A 69 -14.61 4.10 -12.09
C TYR A 69 -15.09 3.44 -10.80
N GLU A 70 -16.03 2.48 -10.89
CA GLU A 70 -16.58 1.79 -9.73
C GLU A 70 -15.49 1.02 -8.96
N ALA A 71 -14.64 0.27 -9.66
CA ALA A 71 -13.56 -0.48 -9.04
C ALA A 71 -12.52 0.45 -8.39
N ALA A 72 -12.15 1.55 -9.05
CA ALA A 72 -11.21 2.54 -8.50
C ALA A 72 -11.80 3.27 -7.30
N HIS A 73 -13.09 3.60 -7.35
CA HIS A 73 -13.80 4.23 -6.25
C HIS A 73 -13.90 3.31 -5.03
N ALA A 74 -14.22 2.03 -5.25
CA ALA A 74 -14.26 1.01 -4.20
C ALA A 74 -12.89 0.83 -3.54
N ALA A 75 -11.81 0.72 -4.33
CA ALA A 75 -10.44 0.63 -3.80
C ALA A 75 -10.05 1.85 -2.95
N ARG A 76 -10.50 3.05 -3.32
CA ARG A 76 -10.24 4.29 -2.55
C ARG A 76 -11.02 4.38 -1.23
N GLN A 77 -12.20 3.76 -1.15
CA GLN A 77 -13.06 3.83 0.04
C GLN A 77 -12.96 2.61 0.95
N ALA A 78 -12.29 1.54 0.49
CA ALA A 78 -12.13 0.33 1.28
C ALA A 78 -11.40 0.61 2.59
N ASP A 79 -11.92 0.02 3.67
CA ASP A 79 -11.23 -0.06 4.95
C ASP A 79 -10.11 -1.12 4.91
N GLU A 80 -9.32 -1.21 5.97
CA GLU A 80 -8.17 -2.12 6.04
C GLU A 80 -8.56 -3.58 5.78
N GLU A 81 -9.75 -4.00 6.23
CA GLU A 81 -10.24 -5.37 6.08
C GLU A 81 -10.67 -5.69 4.64
N ALA A 82 -11.31 -4.75 3.95
CA ALA A 82 -11.77 -4.93 2.57
C ALA A 82 -10.71 -4.51 1.52
N ARG A 83 -9.64 -3.82 1.92
CA ARG A 83 -8.65 -3.22 1.00
C ARG A 83 -8.03 -4.21 0.05
N GLU A 84 -7.61 -5.38 0.53
CA GLU A 84 -6.98 -6.41 -0.31
C GLU A 84 -7.92 -6.85 -1.45
N VAL A 85 -9.18 -7.08 -1.12
CA VAL A 85 -10.21 -7.50 -2.08
C VAL A 85 -10.45 -6.36 -3.08
N ALA A 86 -10.66 -5.13 -2.60
CA ALA A 86 -10.93 -3.98 -3.46
C ALA A 86 -9.78 -3.66 -4.42
N GLU A 87 -8.52 -3.75 -3.96
CA GLU A 87 -7.34 -3.59 -4.82
C GLU A 87 -7.17 -4.72 -5.84
N SER A 88 -7.57 -5.94 -5.46
CA SER A 88 -7.59 -7.08 -6.37
C SER A 88 -8.64 -6.91 -7.46
N GLU A 89 -9.83 -6.45 -7.10
CA GLU A 89 -10.92 -6.11 -8.03
C GLU A 89 -10.50 -4.97 -8.98
N LEU A 90 -9.89 -3.90 -8.48
CA LEU A 90 -9.32 -2.85 -9.34
C LEU A 90 -8.27 -3.41 -10.30
N SER A 91 -7.42 -4.33 -9.84
CA SER A 91 -6.42 -5.00 -10.69
C SER A 91 -7.07 -5.90 -11.75
N GLN A 92 -8.22 -6.50 -11.45
CA GLN A 92 -8.98 -7.30 -12.40
C GLN A 92 -9.70 -6.41 -13.42
N ALA A 93 -10.34 -5.32 -12.98
CA ALA A 93 -10.96 -4.32 -13.84
C ALA A 93 -9.95 -3.71 -14.82
N LEU A 94 -8.78 -3.29 -14.34
CA LEU A 94 -7.70 -2.78 -15.18
C LEU A 94 -7.24 -3.81 -16.23
N ARG A 95 -7.09 -5.07 -15.85
CA ARG A 95 -6.73 -6.15 -16.80
C ARG A 95 -7.83 -6.44 -17.81
N ALA A 96 -9.10 -6.34 -17.42
CA ALA A 96 -10.22 -6.54 -18.31
C ALA A 96 -10.32 -5.39 -19.34
N VAL A 97 -10.26 -4.14 -18.87
CA VAL A 97 -10.33 -2.94 -19.71
C VAL A 97 -9.13 -2.86 -20.67
N PHE A 98 -7.91 -3.00 -20.17
CA PHE A 98 -6.70 -2.92 -21.00
C PHE A 98 -6.28 -4.24 -21.64
N GLY A 99 -7.08 -5.29 -21.48
CA GLY A 99 -6.97 -6.52 -22.27
C GLY A 99 -7.44 -6.30 -23.71
N ASP A 100 -8.27 -5.29 -23.95
CA ASP A 100 -8.67 -4.84 -25.29
C ASP A 100 -7.67 -3.81 -25.83
N ALA A 101 -7.03 -4.14 -26.95
CA ALA A 101 -6.07 -3.27 -27.63
C ALA A 101 -6.70 -1.92 -28.04
N SER A 102 -8.00 -1.90 -28.35
CA SER A 102 -8.69 -0.66 -28.75
C SER A 102 -8.70 0.39 -27.63
N GLN A 103 -8.86 -0.03 -26.38
CA GLN A 103 -8.82 0.85 -25.20
C GLN A 103 -7.41 1.39 -24.97
N VAL A 104 -6.39 0.54 -25.14
CA VAL A 104 -4.99 0.94 -25.02
C VAL A 104 -4.64 1.98 -26.08
N ASP A 105 -5.08 1.76 -27.32
CA ASP A 105 -4.84 2.67 -28.43
C ASP A 105 -5.57 4.00 -28.23
N ALA A 106 -6.81 3.98 -27.70
CA ALA A 106 -7.54 5.20 -27.34
C ALA A 106 -6.78 6.05 -26.31
N VAL A 107 -6.24 5.42 -25.25
CA VAL A 107 -5.43 6.11 -24.24
C VAL A 107 -4.13 6.66 -24.82
N ARG A 108 -3.47 5.92 -25.73
CA ARG A 108 -2.24 6.38 -26.39
C ARG A 108 -2.47 7.54 -27.37
N ALA A 109 -3.64 7.59 -28.00
CA ALA A 109 -4.01 8.67 -28.92
C ALA A 109 -4.42 9.96 -28.20
N ALA A 110 -4.76 9.89 -26.91
CA ALA A 110 -5.12 11.06 -26.12
C ALA A 110 -3.91 11.99 -25.94
N PRO A 111 -4.10 13.33 -26.02
CA PRO A 111 -3.00 14.31 -26.01
C PRO A 111 -2.22 14.41 -24.69
N GLY A 112 -2.60 13.66 -23.65
CA GLY A 112 -2.02 13.73 -22.31
C GLY A 112 -2.47 14.95 -21.49
N GLY A 113 -2.26 14.91 -20.18
CA GLY A 113 -2.50 16.05 -19.29
C GLY A 113 -1.40 17.10 -19.41
N THR A 114 -1.74 18.38 -19.23
CA THR A 114 -0.78 19.50 -19.31
C THR A 114 0.03 19.73 -18.05
N GLU A 115 -0.28 19.03 -16.96
CA GLU A 115 0.35 19.20 -15.65
C GLU A 115 1.25 18.00 -15.32
N ALA A 116 2.54 18.27 -15.11
CA ALA A 116 3.57 17.34 -14.66
C ALA A 116 4.05 17.74 -13.25
#